data_AF-A0A2M7ITH0-F1
#
_entry.id   AF-A0A2M7ITH0-F1
#
_cell.length_a   1.000
_cell.length_b   1.000
_cell.length_c   1.000
_cell.angle_alpha   90.00
_cell.angle_beta   90.00
_cell.angle_gamma   90.00
#
_symmetry.space_group_name_H-M   'P 1'
#
loop_
_entity.id
_entity.type
_entity.pdbx_description
1 polymer ?
#
loop_
_entity_poly.entity_id
_entity_poly.type
_entity_poly.pdbx_seq_one_letter_code
_entity_poly.pdbx_strand_id
1 'polypeptide(L)'
;MKNFVIFSIFIILFFSGCQKDNSLISSEQNNSTSLQKPVWVVAAEKQGLKLIALPQSSSISLEKKTSDTEFIEYDESGKLSIEKNYRSLNSGRVSVEASLSVQAYSMEQSSYLSMSFSGEFLCFEFGPSGTSFSTPALLNVEAEGLDYSTLTELKTAHLKYFDETKNKWVDTDADEIIVNAREGKFVCKNGKISHFSRYGFTN
;
A
#
# COMPACT_ATOMS: atom_id res chain seq x y z
N MET A 1 54.10 -46.14 2.30
CA MET A 1 54.96 -45.36 1.38
C MET A 1 54.05 -44.92 0.23
N LYS A 2 53.56 -43.66 0.23
CA LYS A 2 54.11 -42.56 -0.59
C LYS A 2 54.53 -43.06 -1.98
N ASN A 3 53.80 -42.68 -3.02
CA ASN A 3 54.37 -42.20 -4.27
C ASN A 3 53.31 -41.40 -5.06
N PHE A 4 53.82 -40.34 -5.65
CA PHE A 4 53.16 -39.15 -6.17
C PHE A 4 53.72 -38.97 -7.58
N VAL A 5 52.91 -39.02 -8.63
CA VAL A 5 53.30 -38.70 -10.02
C VAL A 5 52.01 -38.18 -10.70
N ILE A 6 51.79 -36.86 -10.83
CA ILE A 6 52.31 -35.86 -11.79
C ILE A 6 51.69 -35.97 -13.21
N PHE A 7 50.93 -34.91 -13.52
CA PHE A 7 50.62 -34.27 -14.82
C PHE A 7 50.13 -35.08 -16.02
N SER A 8 48.94 -34.72 -16.51
CA SER A 8 48.78 -34.40 -17.93
C SER A 8 47.69 -33.35 -18.13
N ILE A 9 48.12 -32.17 -18.56
CA ILE A 9 47.28 -31.09 -19.08
C ILE A 9 46.76 -31.53 -20.45
N PHE A 10 45.45 -31.52 -20.66
CA PHE A 10 44.85 -31.49 -21.99
C PHE A 10 43.98 -30.24 -22.08
N ILE A 11 44.56 -29.20 -22.68
CA ILE A 11 43.85 -28.04 -23.20
C ILE A 11 43.12 -28.51 -24.45
N ILE A 12 41.79 -28.52 -24.42
CA ILE A 12 40.97 -28.66 -25.62
C ILE A 12 40.24 -27.34 -25.83
N LEU A 13 40.78 -26.56 -26.77
CA LEU A 13 40.12 -25.40 -27.38
C LEU A 13 39.05 -25.92 -28.34
N PHE A 14 37.80 -26.00 -27.89
CA PHE A 14 36.67 -26.07 -28.81
C PHE A 14 36.25 -24.64 -29.17
N PHE A 15 36.68 -24.21 -30.36
CA PHE A 15 35.94 -23.23 -31.14
C PHE A 15 34.62 -23.87 -31.57
N SER A 16 33.50 -23.33 -31.12
CA SER A 16 32.21 -23.54 -31.75
C SER A 16 31.45 -22.23 -31.67
N GLY A 17 31.36 -21.58 -32.83
CA GLY A 17 30.53 -20.43 -33.04
C GLY A 17 29.05 -20.80 -33.02
N CYS A 18 28.26 -19.92 -32.42
CA CYS A 18 26.90 -19.66 -32.86
C CYS A 18 26.77 -18.15 -33.00
N GLN A 19 26.78 -17.69 -34.26
CA GLN A 19 26.07 -16.47 -34.61
C GLN A 19 24.60 -16.70 -34.26
N LYS A 20 24.05 -15.85 -33.40
CA LYS A 20 22.63 -15.53 -33.41
C LYS A 20 22.54 -14.03 -33.61
N ASP A 21 22.03 -13.68 -34.78
CA ASP A 21 21.51 -12.35 -35.07
C ASP A 21 20.40 -12.08 -34.07
N ASN A 22 20.73 -11.39 -32.98
CA ASN A 22 19.70 -10.75 -32.18
C ASN A 22 19.30 -9.50 -32.96
N SER A 23 18.17 -9.58 -33.63
CA SER A 23 17.47 -8.40 -34.11
C SER A 23 17.22 -7.50 -32.91
N LEU A 24 18.00 -6.42 -32.84
CA LEU A 24 17.63 -5.23 -32.10
C LEU A 24 16.43 -4.62 -32.82
N ILE A 25 15.25 -5.19 -32.57
CA ILE A 25 14.02 -4.42 -32.63
C ILE A 25 14.07 -3.54 -31.39
N SER A 26 14.80 -2.43 -31.50
CA SER A 26 14.55 -1.27 -30.67
C SER A 26 13.10 -0.87 -30.94
N SER A 27 12.22 -1.15 -30.00
CA SER A 27 10.95 -0.45 -29.93
C SER A 27 11.28 1.01 -29.68
N GLU A 28 11.39 1.77 -30.76
CA GLU A 28 11.07 3.19 -30.74
C GLU A 28 9.60 3.29 -30.37
N GLN A 29 9.34 3.37 -29.08
CA GLN A 29 8.22 4.18 -28.61
C GLN A 29 8.68 4.88 -27.34
N ASN A 30 9.38 6.00 -27.57
CA ASN A 30 9.43 7.12 -26.64
C ASN A 30 7.99 7.58 -26.36
N ASN A 31 7.28 6.84 -25.52
CA ASN A 31 6.10 7.35 -24.87
C ASN A 31 6.58 8.26 -23.75
N SER A 32 6.51 9.55 -24.05
CA SER A 32 6.40 10.64 -23.09
C SER A 32 5.74 10.17 -21.80
N THR A 33 6.46 10.29 -20.69
CA THR A 33 6.03 10.05 -19.32
C THR A 33 4.87 10.99 -18.94
N SER A 34 3.66 10.67 -19.36
CA SER A 34 2.47 11.08 -18.61
C SER A 34 2.45 10.23 -17.35
N LEU A 35 2.47 10.84 -16.17
CA LEU A 35 2.23 10.18 -14.88
C LEU A 35 0.95 9.36 -14.97
N GLN A 36 1.06 8.06 -15.21
CA GLN A 36 -0.09 7.19 -15.35
C GLN A 36 -0.68 6.97 -13.96
N LYS A 37 -1.92 7.42 -13.76
CA LYS A 37 -2.64 7.24 -12.49
C LYS A 37 -2.67 5.74 -12.12
N PRO A 38 -2.50 5.40 -10.83
CA PRO A 38 -2.62 4.01 -10.38
C PRO A 38 -3.99 3.40 -10.74
N VAL A 39 -4.00 2.10 -11.06
CA VAL A 39 -5.21 1.38 -11.49
C VAL A 39 -6.37 1.54 -10.49
N TRP A 40 -6.08 1.49 -9.19
CA TRP A 40 -7.08 1.65 -8.13
C TRP A 40 -7.68 3.07 -8.05
N VAL A 41 -6.93 4.10 -8.43
CA VAL A 41 -7.45 5.48 -8.53
C VAL A 41 -8.42 5.57 -9.70
N VAL A 42 -8.02 5.03 -10.86
CA VAL A 42 -8.87 4.97 -12.06
C VAL A 42 -10.15 4.16 -11.79
N ALA A 43 -10.07 3.08 -11.01
CA ALA A 43 -11.22 2.28 -10.61
C ALA A 43 -12.21 3.08 -9.74
N ALA A 44 -11.71 3.85 -8.78
CA ALA A 44 -12.55 4.73 -7.96
C ALA A 44 -13.30 5.75 -8.84
N GLU A 45 -12.59 6.42 -9.75
CA GLU A 45 -13.18 7.41 -10.67
C GLU A 45 -14.28 6.78 -11.55
N LYS A 46 -14.05 5.57 -12.08
CA LYS A 46 -15.05 4.83 -12.87
C LYS A 46 -16.31 4.45 -12.08
N GLN A 47 -16.17 4.25 -10.77
CA GLN A 47 -17.30 3.99 -9.87
C GLN A 47 -17.96 5.28 -9.35
N GLY A 48 -17.48 6.45 -9.77
CA GLY A 48 -17.96 7.75 -9.27
C GLY A 48 -17.54 8.03 -7.82
N LEU A 49 -16.58 7.28 -7.29
CA LEU A 49 -16.08 7.43 -5.92
C LEU A 49 -15.03 8.52 -5.85
N LYS A 50 -15.07 9.34 -4.79
CA LYS A 50 -14.04 10.34 -4.52
C LYS A 50 -13.20 9.90 -3.32
N LEU A 51 -11.98 9.45 -3.57
CA LEU A 51 -11.02 9.12 -2.52
C LEU A 51 -10.67 10.37 -1.71
N ILE A 52 -10.54 10.22 -0.39
CA ILE A 52 -10.07 11.30 0.47
C ILE A 52 -8.59 11.56 0.17
N ALA A 53 -8.32 12.66 -0.55
CA ALA A 53 -6.98 13.11 -0.86
C ALA A 53 -6.32 13.77 0.35
N LEU A 54 -5.01 13.61 0.47
CA LEU A 54 -4.22 14.36 1.43
C LEU A 54 -3.64 15.63 0.79
N PRO A 55 -3.47 16.71 1.57
CA PRO A 55 -2.80 17.90 1.09
C PRO A 55 -1.35 17.60 0.68
N GLN A 56 -0.92 18.16 -0.45
CA GLN A 56 0.43 17.94 -0.96
C GLN A 56 1.50 18.44 0.03
N SER A 57 2.54 17.62 0.23
CA SER A 57 3.69 17.95 1.07
C SER A 57 4.51 19.13 0.51
N SER A 58 5.00 20.00 1.39
CA SER A 58 5.85 21.15 1.02
C SER A 58 7.31 20.77 0.75
N SER A 59 7.71 19.55 1.06
CA SER A 59 9.07 19.06 0.85
C SER A 59 9.21 18.50 -0.57
N ILE A 60 10.22 18.95 -1.33
CA ILE A 60 10.59 18.43 -2.67
C ILE A 60 11.18 16.99 -2.59
N SER A 61 11.20 16.39 -1.40
CA SER A 61 11.69 15.03 -1.20
C SER A 61 10.72 14.04 -1.82
N LEU A 62 11.23 13.08 -2.61
CA LEU A 62 10.47 11.90 -3.06
C LEU A 62 9.66 11.37 -1.88
N GLU A 63 8.34 11.43 -1.97
CA GLU A 63 7.47 10.96 -0.90
C GLU A 63 7.77 9.49 -0.63
N LYS A 64 8.44 9.23 0.51
CA LYS A 64 8.70 7.88 0.95
C LYS A 64 7.40 7.28 1.45
N LYS A 65 7.06 6.11 0.92
CA LYS A 65 6.05 5.21 1.49
C LYS A 65 6.46 4.96 2.95
N THR A 66 5.61 5.32 3.90
CA THR A 66 5.81 4.92 5.31
C THR A 66 5.29 3.50 5.44
N SER A 67 6.07 2.61 6.03
CA SER A 67 5.68 1.22 6.22
C SER A 67 6.10 0.77 7.61
N ASP A 68 5.28 -0.09 8.20
CA ASP A 68 5.55 -0.81 9.43
C ASP A 68 5.37 -2.31 9.16
N THR A 69 6.17 -3.15 9.83
CA THR A 69 6.15 -4.60 9.67
C THR A 69 6.38 -5.26 11.01
N GLU A 70 5.50 -6.18 11.40
CA GLU A 70 5.55 -6.87 12.69
C GLU A 70 5.30 -8.37 12.50
N PHE A 71 6.01 -9.21 13.27
CA PHE A 71 5.70 -10.63 13.37
C PHE A 71 4.61 -10.83 14.41
N ILE A 72 3.48 -11.40 14.00
CA ILE A 72 2.34 -11.65 14.90
C ILE A 72 2.15 -13.16 15.03
N GLU A 73 2.21 -13.65 16.27
CA GLU A 73 1.98 -15.05 16.59
C GLU A 73 0.49 -15.40 16.45
N TYR A 74 0.21 -16.63 16.01
CA TYR A 74 -1.14 -17.11 15.75
C TYR A 74 -2.05 -17.02 16.99
N ASP A 75 -1.51 -17.32 18.17
CA ASP A 75 -2.21 -17.38 19.45
C ASP A 75 -2.04 -16.12 20.30
N GLU A 76 -1.41 -15.07 19.75
CA GLU A 76 -1.26 -13.78 20.40
C GLU A 76 -2.00 -12.67 19.63
N SER A 77 -2.37 -11.61 20.34
CA SER A 77 -2.87 -10.40 19.68
C SER A 77 -1.69 -9.54 19.22
N GLY A 78 -1.81 -8.91 18.06
CA GLY A 78 -0.77 -8.09 17.48
C GLY A 78 -1.26 -6.71 17.06
N LYS A 79 -0.32 -5.77 16.88
CA LYS A 79 -0.62 -4.41 16.44
C LYS A 79 0.44 -3.88 15.48
N LEU A 80 0.01 -3.37 14.34
CA LEU A 80 0.83 -2.53 13.44
C LEU A 80 0.45 -1.08 13.65
N SER A 81 1.42 -0.16 13.57
CA SER A 81 1.14 1.28 13.70
C SER A 81 1.97 2.11 12.74
N ILE A 82 1.34 3.09 12.10
CA ILE A 82 2.00 4.10 11.27
C ILE A 82 1.64 5.48 11.77
N GLU A 83 2.65 6.33 11.85
CA GLU A 83 2.50 7.76 12.04
C GLU A 83 3.20 8.49 10.89
N LYS A 84 2.52 9.45 10.27
CA LYS A 84 3.09 10.35 9.27
C LYS A 84 2.72 11.79 9.59
N ASN A 85 3.73 12.61 9.79
CA ASN A 85 3.61 14.05 10.01
C ASN A 85 4.37 14.80 8.92
N TYR A 86 3.76 15.82 8.35
CA TYR A 86 4.44 16.70 7.40
C TYR A 86 3.80 18.08 7.32
N ARG A 87 4.50 19.03 6.70
CA ARG A 87 3.96 20.34 6.37
C ARG A 87 3.42 20.30 4.95
N SER A 88 2.16 20.69 4.77
CA SER A 88 1.54 20.90 3.46
C SER A 88 1.95 22.24 2.87
N LEU A 89 1.93 22.34 1.54
CA LEU A 89 2.05 23.59 0.80
C LEU A 89 0.95 24.60 1.19
N ASN A 90 -0.28 24.12 1.40
CA ASN A 90 -1.47 24.98 1.44
C ASN A 90 -2.32 24.84 2.71
N SER A 91 -2.21 23.73 3.47
CA SER A 91 -3.09 23.46 4.61
C SER A 91 -2.41 23.45 6.00
N GLY A 92 -1.13 23.82 6.08
CA GLY A 92 -0.40 23.83 7.35
C GLY A 92 0.21 22.48 7.69
N ARG A 93 0.06 21.99 8.93
CA ARG A 93 0.59 20.68 9.34
C ARG A 93 -0.47 19.60 9.08
N VAL A 94 -0.05 18.50 8.46
CA VAL A 94 -0.86 17.29 8.29
C VAL A 94 -0.30 16.21 9.23
N SER A 95 -1.20 15.54 9.95
CA SER A 95 -0.89 14.36 10.76
C SER A 95 -1.79 13.22 10.34
N VAL A 96 -1.22 12.02 10.22
CA VAL A 96 -1.95 10.77 10.00
C VAL A 96 -1.41 9.73 10.96
N GLU A 97 -2.28 9.21 11.79
CA GLU A 97 -2.02 8.10 12.70
C GLU A 97 -2.95 6.96 12.32
N ALA A 98 -2.40 5.76 12.19
CA ALA A 98 -3.20 4.59 11.88
C ALA A 98 -2.65 3.37 12.61
N SER A 99 -3.56 2.50 13.04
CA SER A 99 -3.18 1.22 13.62
C SER A 99 -4.10 0.10 13.18
N LEU A 100 -3.52 -1.08 13.00
CA LEU A 100 -4.23 -2.31 12.71
C LEU A 100 -4.05 -3.26 13.89
N SER A 101 -5.15 -3.62 14.55
CA SER A 101 -5.14 -4.59 15.66
C SER A 101 -5.63 -5.95 15.17
N VAL A 102 -4.82 -6.97 15.38
CA VAL A 102 -5.09 -8.37 15.01
C VAL A 102 -5.35 -9.15 16.28
N GLN A 103 -6.48 -9.86 16.36
CA GLN A 103 -6.81 -10.67 17.53
C GLN A 103 -6.12 -12.04 17.46
N ALA A 104 -5.84 -12.62 18.62
CA ALA A 104 -5.40 -14.01 18.71
C ALA A 104 -6.37 -14.95 17.98
N TYR A 105 -5.84 -15.98 17.34
CA TYR A 105 -6.55 -16.99 16.56
C TYR A 105 -7.32 -16.46 15.33
N SER A 106 -7.10 -15.19 14.95
CA SER A 106 -7.76 -14.60 13.78
C SER A 106 -7.11 -14.99 12.45
N MET A 107 -5.84 -15.36 12.44
CA MET A 107 -5.10 -15.84 11.27
C MET A 107 -5.00 -17.36 11.29
N GLU A 108 -4.58 -18.00 10.19
CA GLU A 108 -4.37 -19.46 10.16
C GLU A 108 -3.01 -19.88 10.76
N GLN A 109 -2.02 -18.98 10.75
CA GLN A 109 -0.66 -19.22 11.25
C GLN A 109 0.02 -17.89 11.61
N SER A 110 1.09 -17.97 12.42
CA SER A 110 1.96 -16.83 12.71
C SER A 110 2.61 -16.31 11.43
N SER A 111 2.71 -14.98 11.27
CA SER A 111 3.25 -14.39 10.05
C SER A 111 3.79 -12.99 10.29
N TYR A 112 4.72 -12.56 9.41
CA TYR A 112 5.04 -11.15 9.25
C TYR A 112 3.90 -10.46 8.53
N LEU A 113 3.32 -9.45 9.16
CA LEU A 113 2.32 -8.58 8.57
C LEU A 113 2.94 -7.21 8.35
N SER A 114 2.44 -6.48 7.35
CA SER A 114 2.90 -5.15 7.02
C SER A 114 1.73 -4.22 6.76
N MET A 115 1.91 -2.98 7.15
CA MET A 115 1.02 -1.87 6.85
C MET A 115 1.83 -0.80 6.13
N SER A 116 1.20 -0.11 5.18
CA SER A 116 1.90 0.82 4.32
C SER A 116 1.02 1.99 3.90
N PHE A 117 1.62 3.18 3.82
CA PHE A 117 0.93 4.44 3.56
C PHE A 117 1.69 5.32 2.55
N SER A 118 1.05 5.73 1.44
CA SER A 118 1.71 6.42 0.31
C SER A 118 1.47 7.93 0.24
N GLY A 119 0.78 8.56 1.20
CA GLY A 119 0.77 10.02 1.37
C GLY A 119 -0.10 10.85 0.42
N GLU A 120 -0.54 10.33 -0.72
CA GLU A 120 -1.40 11.08 -1.66
C GLU A 120 -2.89 11.00 -1.30
N PHE A 121 -3.33 9.83 -0.83
CA PHE A 121 -4.69 9.56 -0.42
C PHE A 121 -4.67 8.90 0.96
N LEU A 122 -5.76 9.03 1.72
CA LEU A 122 -5.97 8.30 2.96
C LEU A 122 -6.28 6.83 2.66
N CYS A 123 -5.27 6.13 2.13
CA CYS A 123 -5.32 4.74 1.72
C CYS A 123 -4.15 3.97 2.34
N PHE A 124 -4.45 2.78 2.84
CA PHE A 124 -3.50 1.88 3.48
C PHE A 124 -3.39 0.59 2.67
N GLU A 125 -2.19 0.09 2.52
CA GLU A 125 -1.89 -1.17 1.86
C GLU A 125 -1.40 -2.16 2.91
N PHE A 126 -2.05 -3.32 2.98
CA PHE A 126 -1.67 -4.39 3.90
C PHE A 126 -1.08 -5.57 3.14
N GLY A 127 -0.04 -6.16 3.71
CA GLY A 127 0.63 -7.32 3.14
C GLY A 127 1.05 -8.33 4.21
N PRO A 128 1.23 -9.61 3.85
CA PRO A 128 1.27 -10.12 2.48
C PRO A 128 -0.12 -10.32 1.85
N SER A 129 -0.20 -10.25 0.52
CA SER A 129 -1.44 -10.56 -0.21
C SER A 129 -1.88 -12.00 0.06
N GLY A 130 -3.19 -12.22 0.12
CA GLY A 130 -3.77 -13.54 0.40
C GLY A 130 -3.97 -13.85 1.88
N THR A 131 -3.46 -13.02 2.79
CA THR A 131 -3.82 -13.13 4.22
C THR A 131 -5.29 -12.80 4.43
N SER A 132 -5.99 -13.68 5.14
CA SER A 132 -7.39 -13.48 5.54
C SER A 132 -7.55 -13.70 7.04
N PHE A 133 -8.60 -13.14 7.62
CA PHE A 133 -8.87 -13.23 9.03
C PHE A 133 -10.23 -13.87 9.30
N SER A 134 -10.28 -14.88 10.18
CA SER A 134 -11.51 -15.51 10.66
C SER A 134 -12.34 -14.55 11.51
N THR A 135 -11.67 -13.66 12.23
CA THR A 135 -12.23 -12.48 12.92
C THR A 135 -11.55 -11.23 12.35
N PRO A 136 -12.28 -10.27 11.76
CA PRO A 136 -11.66 -9.12 11.09
C PRO A 136 -10.66 -8.39 11.99
N ALA A 137 -9.50 -8.04 11.44
CA ALA A 137 -8.59 -7.10 12.08
C ALA A 137 -9.23 -5.70 12.11
N LEU A 138 -8.89 -4.91 13.13
CA LEU A 138 -9.52 -3.61 13.37
C LEU A 138 -8.58 -2.48 13.01
N LEU A 139 -8.95 -1.70 12.00
CA LEU A 139 -8.26 -0.51 11.54
C LEU A 139 -8.80 0.72 12.28
N ASN A 140 -7.93 1.45 12.96
CA ASN A 140 -8.21 2.78 13.49
C ASN A 140 -7.36 3.80 12.72
N VAL A 141 -7.97 4.91 12.34
CA VAL A 141 -7.30 6.00 11.60
C VAL A 141 -7.73 7.34 12.17
N GLU A 142 -6.77 8.18 12.47
CA GLU A 142 -6.98 9.58 12.81
C GLU A 142 -6.12 10.42 11.86
N ALA A 143 -6.73 11.45 11.25
CA ALA A 143 -6.00 12.37 10.41
C ALA A 143 -6.46 13.81 10.64
N GLU A 144 -5.51 14.74 10.64
CA GLU A 144 -5.72 16.16 10.86
C GLU A 144 -5.00 17.00 9.81
N GLY A 145 -5.46 18.25 9.63
CA GLY A 145 -4.90 19.18 8.65
C GLY A 145 -5.34 18.91 7.22
N LEU A 146 -6.43 18.16 7.05
CA LEU A 146 -7.01 17.82 5.75
C LEU A 146 -7.70 19.03 5.13
N ASP A 147 -7.51 19.21 3.82
CA ASP A 147 -8.16 20.27 3.06
C ASP A 147 -9.39 19.73 2.32
N TYR A 148 -10.57 20.04 2.86
CA TYR A 148 -11.86 19.69 2.29
C TYR A 148 -12.49 20.81 1.47
N SER A 149 -11.76 21.89 1.17
CA SER A 149 -12.31 23.05 0.44
C SER A 149 -12.84 22.69 -0.95
N THR A 150 -12.31 21.63 -1.56
CA THR A 150 -12.75 21.09 -2.86
C THR A 150 -13.86 20.05 -2.75
N LEU A 151 -14.23 19.67 -1.52
CA LEU A 151 -15.19 18.63 -1.21
C LEU A 151 -16.42 19.26 -0.54
N THR A 152 -17.10 20.13 -1.29
CA THR A 152 -18.31 20.87 -0.87
C THR A 152 -19.48 19.98 -0.40
N GLU A 153 -19.38 18.66 -0.54
CA GLU A 153 -20.43 17.69 -0.23
C GLU A 153 -19.96 16.53 0.65
N LEU A 154 -18.77 16.58 1.26
CA LEU A 154 -18.32 15.53 2.17
C LEU A 154 -19.10 15.56 3.49
N LYS A 155 -20.28 14.93 3.49
CA LYS A 155 -21.07 14.68 4.70
C LYS A 155 -20.84 13.28 5.26
N THR A 156 -20.43 12.34 4.41
CA THR A 156 -20.26 10.92 4.75
C THR A 156 -19.02 10.38 4.07
N ALA A 157 -18.33 9.46 4.73
CA ALA A 157 -17.24 8.70 4.14
C ALA A 157 -17.46 7.21 4.41
N HIS A 158 -17.01 6.39 3.48
CA HIS A 158 -17.14 4.94 3.51
C HIS A 158 -15.75 4.31 3.46
N LEU A 159 -15.52 3.30 4.29
CA LEU A 159 -14.34 2.45 4.19
C LEU A 159 -14.59 1.42 3.08
N LYS A 160 -13.66 1.32 2.14
CA LYS A 160 -13.72 0.35 1.05
C LYS A 160 -12.37 -0.35 0.90
N TYR A 161 -12.39 -1.58 0.39
CA TYR A 161 -11.18 -2.26 -0.08
C TYR A 161 -11.19 -2.35 -1.61
N PHE A 162 -10.01 -2.41 -2.20
CA PHE A 162 -9.83 -2.58 -3.64
C PHE A 162 -9.74 -4.08 -3.98
N ASP A 163 -10.73 -4.62 -4.68
CA ASP A 163 -10.70 -5.97 -5.24
C ASP A 163 -9.92 -5.95 -6.56
N GLU A 164 -8.64 -6.31 -6.51
CA GLU A 164 -7.75 -6.32 -7.67
C GLU A 164 -8.25 -7.25 -8.79
N THR A 165 -8.95 -8.34 -8.44
CA THR A 165 -9.45 -9.32 -9.42
C THR A 165 -10.58 -8.78 -10.27
N LYS A 166 -11.39 -7.88 -9.69
CA LYS A 166 -12.54 -7.24 -10.35
C LYS A 166 -12.26 -5.79 -10.72
N ASN A 167 -11.09 -5.27 -10.36
CA ASN A 167 -10.70 -3.88 -10.52
C ASN A 167 -11.77 -2.90 -10.00
N LYS A 168 -12.24 -3.13 -8.76
CA LYS A 168 -13.33 -2.35 -8.16
C LYS A 168 -13.13 -2.18 -6.66
N TRP A 169 -13.62 -1.06 -6.14
CA TRP A 169 -13.79 -0.83 -4.72
C TRP A 169 -15.06 -1.49 -4.20
N VAL A 170 -14.95 -2.14 -3.03
CA VAL A 170 -16.00 -2.89 -2.36
C VAL A 170 -16.15 -2.37 -0.93
N ASP A 171 -17.38 -2.18 -0.50
CA ASP A 171 -17.70 -1.71 0.85
C ASP A 171 -17.20 -2.68 1.93
N THR A 172 -16.73 -2.09 3.02
CA THR A 172 -16.50 -2.79 4.29
C THR A 172 -17.02 -1.93 5.44
N ASP A 173 -17.32 -2.58 6.55
CA ASP A 173 -17.89 -1.88 7.70
C ASP A 173 -16.82 -1.18 8.53
N ALA A 174 -17.25 -0.17 9.26
CA ALA A 174 -16.55 0.39 10.41
C ALA A 174 -17.59 0.70 11.48
N ASP A 175 -17.20 0.71 12.75
CA ASP A 175 -18.10 1.10 13.84
C ASP A 175 -18.46 2.58 13.76
N GLU A 176 -17.48 3.42 13.40
CA GLU A 176 -17.65 4.86 13.30
C GLU A 176 -16.72 5.47 12.26
N ILE A 177 -17.25 6.35 11.41
CA ILE A 177 -16.47 7.21 10.53
C ILE A 177 -16.96 8.65 10.71
N ILE A 178 -16.09 9.54 11.18
CA ILE A 178 -16.37 10.96 11.39
C ILE A 178 -15.53 11.78 10.43
N VAL A 179 -16.20 12.67 9.69
CA VAL A 179 -15.57 13.70 8.86
C VAL A 179 -15.94 15.06 9.42
N ASN A 180 -14.98 15.79 9.98
CA ASN A 180 -15.16 17.17 10.37
C ASN A 180 -14.44 18.07 9.37
N ALA A 181 -15.15 18.40 8.28
CA ALA A 181 -14.60 19.21 7.20
C ALA A 181 -14.17 20.62 7.65
N ARG A 182 -14.82 21.18 8.69
CA ARG A 182 -14.48 22.50 9.24
C ARG A 182 -13.14 22.49 9.96
N GLU A 183 -12.86 21.44 10.71
CA GLU A 183 -11.60 21.30 11.47
C GLU A 183 -10.50 20.59 10.67
N GLY A 184 -10.81 20.09 9.46
CA GLY A 184 -9.86 19.31 8.68
C GLY A 184 -9.52 17.97 9.33
N LYS A 185 -10.49 17.35 10.04
CA LYS A 185 -10.30 16.11 10.79
C LYS A 185 -11.06 14.94 10.20
N PHE A 186 -10.42 13.77 10.24
CA PHE A 186 -10.98 12.49 9.88
C PHE A 186 -10.73 11.48 10.99
N VAL A 187 -11.74 10.70 11.35
CA VAL A 187 -11.61 9.58 12.29
C VAL A 187 -12.33 8.37 11.72
N CYS A 188 -11.67 7.22 11.73
CA CYS A 188 -12.27 5.90 11.53
C CYS A 188 -11.97 5.05 12.75
N LYS A 189 -13.01 4.49 13.38
CA LYS A 189 -12.88 3.55 14.49
C LYS A 189 -13.31 2.16 14.07
N ASN A 190 -12.48 1.18 14.38
CA ASN A 190 -12.74 -0.25 14.17
C ASN A 190 -13.20 -0.59 12.75
N GLY A 191 -12.53 -0.04 11.74
CA GLY A 191 -12.70 -0.45 10.35
C GLY A 191 -12.38 -1.94 10.19
N LYS A 192 -13.30 -2.72 9.64
CA LYS A 192 -13.18 -4.18 9.55
C LYS A 192 -12.31 -4.58 8.35
N ILE A 193 -11.19 -5.23 8.64
CA ILE A 193 -10.23 -5.75 7.66
C ILE A 193 -10.32 -7.26 7.66
N SER A 194 -11.14 -7.83 6.77
CA SER A 194 -11.33 -9.29 6.69
C SER A 194 -10.22 -10.00 5.91
N HIS A 195 -9.45 -9.27 5.11
CA HIS A 195 -8.31 -9.77 4.35
C HIS A 195 -7.37 -8.63 3.97
N PHE A 196 -6.12 -8.97 3.66
CA PHE A 196 -5.12 -8.01 3.22
C PHE A 196 -5.34 -7.61 1.76
N SER A 197 -5.41 -6.29 1.58
CA SER A 197 -5.61 -5.58 0.33
C SER A 197 -5.24 -4.10 0.55
N ARG A 198 -5.53 -3.27 -0.44
CA ARG A 198 -5.58 -1.81 -0.29
C ARG A 198 -6.95 -1.40 0.23
N TYR A 199 -6.96 -0.63 1.32
CA TYR A 199 -8.14 -0.02 1.89
C TYR A 199 -8.04 1.50 1.76
N GLY A 200 -9.18 2.15 1.59
CA GLY A 200 -9.25 3.59 1.41
C GLY A 200 -10.61 4.12 1.80
N PHE A 201 -10.66 5.43 1.99
CA PHE A 201 -11.89 6.14 2.35
C PHE A 201 -12.40 6.95 1.17
N THR A 202 -13.70 6.82 0.89
CA THR A 202 -14.36 7.50 -0.23
C THR A 202 -15.60 8.26 0.23
N ASN A 203 -15.90 9.39 -0.41
CA ASN A 203 -17.25 9.96 -0.49
C ASN A 203 -18.04 9.25 -1.60
#